data_AF-A0A9E3WTM4-F1
#
_entry.id   AF-A0A9E3WTM4-F1
#
_cell.length_a   1.000
_cell.length_b   1.000
_cell.length_c   1.000
_cell.angle_alpha   90.00
_cell.angle_beta   90.00
_cell.angle_gamma   90.00
#
_symmetry.space_group_name_H-M   'P 1'
#
loop_
_entity.id
_entity.type
_entity.pdbx_description
1 polymer ?
#
loop_
_entity_poly.entity_id
_entity_poly.type
_entity_poly.pdbx_seq_one_letter_code
_entity_poly.pdbx_strand_id
1 'polypeptide(L)'
;MSNHTTTCEQAAREAGAVLMQWRRKVTAREKGPSDLVTEADHAAQHVAQRVLLAAHPDFGFLGEEGEAAQNAANFTDPQQPEYCWIVDPLDGTMNFVHDLPGWCVSIGLARRGQVVAGCVFDPVADRCFTAESGGGAFCNGAPLATSGAVALRDALVAISLPAS
;
A
#
# COMPACT_ATOMS: atom_id res chain seq x y z
N MET A 1 9.98 -15.78 5.46
CA MET A 1 9.34 -14.45 5.57
C MET A 1 9.46 -14.02 7.02
N SER A 2 9.86 -12.77 7.25
CA SER A 2 9.91 -12.21 8.60
C SER A 2 8.50 -11.97 9.15
N ASN A 3 8.43 -11.68 10.46
CA ASN A 3 7.17 -11.30 11.09
C ASN A 3 6.56 -10.06 10.41
N HIS A 4 7.37 -9.05 10.07
CA HIS A 4 6.89 -7.80 9.48
C HIS A 4 6.27 -7.97 8.09
N THR A 5 6.91 -8.71 7.18
CA THR A 5 6.37 -8.93 5.83
C THR A 5 5.05 -9.71 5.84
N THR A 6 4.91 -10.64 6.79
CA THR A 6 3.66 -11.39 7.00
C THR A 6 2.55 -10.46 7.50
N THR A 7 2.86 -9.58 8.46
CA THR A 7 1.90 -8.57 8.96
C THR A 7 1.47 -7.61 7.84
N CYS A 8 2.42 -7.13 7.01
CA CYS A 8 2.10 -6.28 5.85
C CYS A 8 1.10 -6.98 4.92
N GLU A 9 1.40 -8.22 4.53
CA GLU A 9 0.57 -8.98 3.60
C GLU A 9 -0.84 -9.19 4.16
N GLN A 10 -0.96 -9.52 5.45
CA GLN A 10 -2.27 -9.66 6.08
C GLN A 10 -3.06 -8.35 6.03
N ALA A 11 -2.44 -7.24 6.46
CA ALA A 11 -3.08 -5.93 6.48
C ALA A 11 -3.52 -5.48 5.07
N ALA A 12 -2.65 -5.67 4.08
CA ALA A 12 -2.95 -5.31 2.69
C ALA A 12 -4.07 -6.17 2.09
N ARG A 13 -4.11 -7.47 2.39
CA ARG A 13 -5.19 -8.36 1.95
C ARG A 13 -6.54 -8.00 2.57
N GLU A 14 -6.57 -7.70 3.86
CA GLU A 14 -7.80 -7.27 4.54
C GLU A 14 -8.31 -5.91 4.00
N ALA A 15 -7.41 -4.94 3.81
CA ALA A 15 -7.74 -3.65 3.20
C ALA A 15 -8.22 -3.81 1.74
N GLY A 16 -7.53 -4.63 0.94
CA GLY A 16 -7.92 -4.94 -0.44
C GLY A 16 -9.31 -5.58 -0.54
N ALA A 17 -9.66 -6.45 0.41
CA ALA A 17 -11.00 -7.04 0.48
C ALA A 17 -12.10 -5.99 0.74
N VAL A 18 -11.81 -4.97 1.55
CA VAL A 18 -12.72 -3.82 1.77
C VAL A 18 -12.90 -3.04 0.47
N LEU A 19 -11.81 -2.70 -0.21
CA LEU A 19 -11.86 -1.95 -1.47
C LEU A 19 -12.64 -2.70 -2.55
N MET A 20 -12.50 -4.02 -2.65
CA MET A 20 -13.27 -4.85 -3.58
C MET A 20 -14.78 -4.80 -3.32
N GLN A 21 -15.21 -4.61 -2.06
CA GLN A 21 -16.63 -4.39 -1.73
C GLN A 21 -17.10 -2.99 -2.14
N TRP A 22 -16.25 -1.98 -1.97
CA TRP A 22 -16.53 -0.59 -2.36
C TRP A 22 -16.56 -0.39 -3.86
N ARG A 23 -15.65 -1.03 -4.60
CA ARG A 23 -15.57 -0.99 -6.07
C ARG A 23 -16.94 -1.19 -6.72
N ARG A 24 -17.68 -2.20 -6.25
CA ARG A 24 -19.05 -2.52 -6.73
C ARG A 24 -20.09 -1.43 -6.43
N LYS A 25 -19.87 -0.61 -5.40
CA LYS A 25 -20.76 0.49 -4.98
C LYS A 25 -20.46 1.78 -5.74
N VAL A 26 -19.19 2.07 -6.01
CA VAL A 26 -18.77 3.25 -6.81
C VAL A 26 -19.35 3.15 -8.22
N THR A 27 -19.29 1.97 -8.83
CA THR A 27 -19.85 1.71 -10.16
C THR A 27 -21.38 1.81 -10.25
N ALA A 28 -22.09 1.74 -9.11
CA ALA A 28 -23.55 1.56 -9.06
C ALA A 28 -24.35 2.80 -8.66
N ARG A 29 -23.73 3.97 -8.41
CA ARG A 29 -24.41 5.13 -7.79
C ARG A 29 -24.35 6.43 -8.59
N GLU A 30 -25.34 7.28 -8.33
CA GLU A 30 -25.46 8.68 -8.79
C GLU A 30 -24.73 9.70 -7.89
N LYS A 31 -24.16 9.28 -6.74
CA LYS A 31 -23.29 10.13 -5.92
C LYS A 31 -22.02 10.49 -6.72
N GLY A 32 -21.44 11.67 -6.46
CA GLY A 32 -20.16 12.05 -7.04
C GLY A 32 -19.09 10.97 -6.76
N PRO A 33 -18.34 10.51 -7.78
CA PRO A 33 -17.34 9.46 -7.61
C PRO A 33 -16.28 9.78 -6.54
N SER A 34 -15.97 11.06 -6.35
CA SER A 34 -15.00 11.53 -5.34
C SER A 34 -15.37 11.16 -3.91
N ASP A 35 -16.63 11.35 -3.50
CA ASP A 35 -17.02 11.13 -2.10
C ASP A 35 -16.99 9.64 -1.74
N LEU A 36 -17.38 8.77 -2.67
CA LEU A 36 -17.38 7.32 -2.45
C LEU A 36 -15.98 6.73 -2.41
N VAL A 37 -15.06 7.32 -3.17
CA VAL A 37 -13.64 6.98 -3.13
C VAL A 37 -13.07 7.33 -1.77
N THR A 38 -13.25 8.56 -1.31
CA THR A 38 -12.78 8.98 0.01
C THR A 38 -13.32 8.09 1.13
N GLU A 39 -14.61 7.68 1.07
CA GLU A 39 -15.18 6.70 2.01
C GLU A 39 -14.50 5.31 1.91
N ALA A 40 -14.17 4.85 0.70
CA ALA A 40 -13.49 3.58 0.48
C ALA A 40 -12.04 3.59 1.00
N ASP A 41 -11.30 4.66 0.71
CA ASP A 41 -9.96 4.94 1.18
C ASP A 41 -9.87 4.93 2.71
N HIS A 42 -10.72 5.71 3.38
CA HIS A 42 -10.79 5.73 4.85
C HIS A 42 -11.11 4.36 5.44
N ALA A 43 -12.04 3.61 4.84
CA ALA A 43 -12.41 2.28 5.32
C ALA A 43 -11.26 1.28 5.19
N ALA A 44 -10.52 1.33 4.08
CA ALA A 44 -9.34 0.48 3.84
C ALA A 44 -8.19 0.84 4.79
N GLN A 45 -7.89 2.14 4.96
CA GLN A 45 -6.86 2.61 5.90
C GLN A 45 -7.18 2.18 7.33
N HIS A 46 -8.42 2.31 7.78
CA HIS A 46 -8.82 1.92 9.13
C HIS A 46 -8.58 0.44 9.40
N VAL A 47 -8.89 -0.42 8.44
CA VAL A 47 -8.65 -1.87 8.56
C VAL A 47 -7.15 -2.17 8.57
N ALA A 48 -6.37 -1.57 7.66
CA ALA A 48 -4.92 -1.75 7.65
C ALA A 48 -4.29 -1.30 8.98
N GLN A 49 -4.62 -0.11 9.46
CA GLN A 49 -4.15 0.43 10.74
C GLN A 49 -4.45 -0.51 11.91
N ARG A 50 -5.69 -1.03 11.97
CA ARG A 50 -6.10 -1.96 13.03
C ARG A 50 -5.25 -3.23 13.02
N VAL A 51 -5.02 -3.84 11.86
CA VAL A 51 -4.22 -5.07 11.74
C VAL A 51 -2.76 -4.82 12.13
N LEU A 52 -2.17 -3.76 11.59
CA LEU A 52 -0.77 -3.41 11.80
C LEU A 52 -0.47 -3.07 13.28
N LEU A 53 -1.31 -2.24 13.90
CA LEU A 53 -1.13 -1.83 15.30
C LEU A 53 -1.56 -2.90 16.31
N ALA A 54 -2.44 -3.84 15.94
CA ALA A 54 -2.71 -5.01 16.77
C ALA A 54 -1.49 -5.94 16.86
N ALA A 55 -0.75 -6.10 15.76
CA ALA A 55 0.47 -6.91 15.72
C ALA A 55 1.67 -6.18 16.33
N HIS A 56 1.74 -4.85 16.18
CA HIS A 56 2.86 -4.02 16.66
C HIS A 56 2.35 -2.71 17.30
N PRO A 57 1.87 -2.76 18.57
CA PRO A 57 1.26 -1.61 19.23
C PRO A 57 2.20 -0.42 19.45
N ASP A 58 3.51 -0.67 19.55
CA ASP A 58 4.51 0.36 19.82
C ASP A 58 5.01 1.06 18.54
N PHE A 59 4.53 0.66 17.36
CA PHE A 59 4.97 1.23 16.09
C PHE A 59 4.13 2.47 15.75
N GLY A 60 4.75 3.44 15.10
CA GLY A 60 4.05 4.58 14.49
C GLY A 60 3.20 4.14 13.30
N PHE A 61 2.30 5.04 12.88
CA PHE A 61 1.46 4.86 11.70
C PHE A 61 1.36 6.18 10.94
N LEU A 62 1.67 6.15 9.66
CA LEU A 62 1.54 7.22 8.69
C LEU A 62 0.64 6.71 7.57
N GLY A 63 -0.55 7.31 7.43
CA GLY A 63 -1.48 7.03 6.34
C GLY A 63 -1.58 8.20 5.39
N GLU A 64 -2.04 7.97 4.17
CA GLU A 64 -2.33 9.05 3.20
C GLU A 64 -3.50 9.93 3.63
N GLU A 65 -4.49 9.37 4.35
CA GLU A 65 -5.76 10.02 4.61
C GLU A 65 -5.95 10.53 6.05
N GLY A 66 -6.53 11.72 6.20
CA GLY A 66 -6.94 12.30 7.48
C GLY A 66 -5.81 12.76 8.40
N GLU A 67 -6.06 12.81 9.72
CA GLU A 67 -5.08 13.25 10.74
C GLU A 67 -3.82 12.35 10.79
N ALA A 68 -3.91 11.12 10.27
CA ALA A 68 -2.77 10.22 10.12
C ALA A 68 -1.73 10.73 9.12
N ALA A 69 -2.12 11.57 8.15
CA ALA A 69 -1.22 12.22 7.20
C ALA A 69 -0.39 13.36 7.83
N GLN A 70 -0.84 13.88 8.98
CA GLN A 70 -0.24 15.06 9.63
C GLN A 70 0.85 14.69 10.64
N ASN A 71 0.96 13.40 10.99
CA ASN A 71 2.05 12.88 11.79
C ASN A 71 3.14 12.31 10.87
N ALA A 72 3.75 13.15 10.04
CA ALA A 72 5.01 12.78 9.40
C ALA A 72 6.01 12.51 10.54
N ALA A 73 6.17 11.23 10.89
CA ALA A 73 7.04 10.81 11.96
C ALA A 73 8.39 11.49 11.75
N ASN A 74 8.76 12.40 12.66
CA ASN A 74 10.09 12.96 12.61
C ASN A 74 11.04 11.82 13.00
N PHE A 75 11.52 11.10 12.00
CA PHE A 75 12.38 9.93 12.16
C PHE A 75 13.73 10.25 12.85
N THR A 76 14.01 11.54 13.10
CA THR A 76 15.18 12.03 13.83
C THR A 76 14.89 12.41 15.28
N ASP A 77 13.61 12.47 15.69
CA ASP A 77 13.22 12.75 17.07
C ASP A 77 13.25 11.46 17.90
N PRO A 78 14.09 11.36 18.94
CA PRO A 78 14.17 10.17 19.79
C PRO A 78 12.90 9.92 20.64
N GLN A 79 11.97 10.87 20.71
CA GLN A 79 10.66 10.66 21.35
C GLN A 79 9.64 9.96 20.43
N GLN A 80 9.94 9.83 19.14
CA GLN A 80 9.08 9.14 18.18
C GLN A 80 9.36 7.63 18.16
N PRO A 81 8.36 6.80 17.79
CA PRO A 81 8.56 5.37 17.60
C PRO A 81 9.73 5.04 16.66
N GLU A 82 10.53 4.02 17.01
CA GLU A 82 11.66 3.59 16.18
C GLU A 82 11.20 3.07 14.80
N TYR A 83 10.03 2.45 14.77
CA TYR A 83 9.40 1.88 13.59
C TYR A 83 8.11 2.63 13.26
N CYS A 84 7.81 2.81 11.98
CA CYS A 84 6.58 3.41 11.51
C CYS A 84 6.05 2.68 10.28
N TRP A 85 4.77 2.32 10.32
CA TRP A 85 4.03 1.87 9.15
C TRP A 85 3.71 3.06 8.25
N ILE A 86 3.91 2.91 6.95
CA ILE A 86 3.56 3.88 5.92
C ILE A 86 2.55 3.22 5.02
N VAL A 87 1.35 3.77 4.90
CA VAL A 87 0.22 3.12 4.24
C VAL A 87 -0.41 4.07 3.22
N ASP A 88 -0.45 3.63 1.98
CA ASP A 88 -1.35 4.13 0.95
C ASP A 88 -2.46 3.07 0.78
N PRO A 89 -3.69 3.37 1.21
CA PRO A 89 -4.79 2.42 1.18
C PRO A 89 -5.27 2.16 -0.25
N LEU A 90 -5.13 3.08 -1.21
CA LEU A 90 -5.59 2.93 -2.59
C LEU A 90 -4.72 3.72 -3.58
N ASP A 91 -3.61 3.12 -4.00
CA ASP A 91 -2.83 3.64 -5.13
C ASP A 91 -3.57 3.30 -6.44
N GLY A 92 -3.72 4.28 -7.32
CA GLY A 92 -4.46 4.14 -8.57
C GLY A 92 -5.96 4.47 -8.46
N THR A 93 -6.32 5.43 -7.60
CA THR A 93 -7.69 5.91 -7.37
C THR A 93 -8.52 6.12 -8.65
N MET A 94 -7.92 6.70 -9.69
CA MET A 94 -8.60 6.90 -10.99
C MET A 94 -9.00 5.57 -11.65
N ASN A 95 -8.10 4.58 -11.63
CA ASN A 95 -8.41 3.25 -12.16
C ASN A 95 -9.54 2.60 -11.35
N PHE A 96 -9.51 2.75 -10.01
CA PHE A 96 -10.55 2.24 -9.13
C PHE A 96 -11.92 2.84 -9.43
N VAL A 97 -12.02 4.17 -9.59
CA VAL A 97 -13.26 4.87 -9.95
C VAL A 97 -13.86 4.39 -11.25
N HIS A 98 -13.00 4.17 -12.25
CA HIS A 98 -13.41 3.78 -13.59
C HIS A 98 -13.55 2.27 -13.79
N ASP A 99 -13.50 1.48 -12.71
CA ASP A 99 -13.58 0.02 -12.73
C ASP A 99 -12.48 -0.67 -13.55
N LEU A 100 -11.33 -0.01 -13.70
CA LEU A 100 -10.16 -0.51 -14.42
C LEU A 100 -9.23 -1.27 -13.46
N PRO A 101 -8.48 -2.28 -13.95
CA PRO A 101 -7.40 -2.89 -13.19
C PRO A 101 -6.21 -1.94 -13.03
N GLY A 102 -5.23 -2.30 -12.20
CA GLY A 102 -4.02 -1.50 -11.99
C GLY A 102 -4.16 -0.49 -10.85
N TRP A 103 -4.72 -0.92 -9.74
CA TRP A 103 -4.74 -0.23 -8.46
C TRP A 103 -4.37 -1.23 -7.36
N CYS A 104 -3.86 -0.75 -6.22
CA CYS A 104 -3.34 -1.62 -5.18
C CYS A 104 -3.40 -0.99 -3.78
N VAL A 105 -3.16 -1.83 -2.77
CA VAL A 105 -2.83 -1.37 -1.41
C VAL A 105 -1.32 -1.42 -1.24
N SER A 106 -0.70 -0.34 -0.76
CA SER A 106 0.74 -0.24 -0.55
C SER A 106 1.07 -0.01 0.92
N ILE A 107 1.94 -0.85 1.49
CA ILE A 107 2.35 -0.78 2.90
C ILE A 107 3.86 -0.91 3.00
N GLY A 108 4.51 0.08 3.60
CA GLY A 108 5.92 0.08 3.96
C GLY A 108 6.14 0.09 5.47
N LEU A 109 7.29 -0.43 5.91
CA LEU A 109 7.79 -0.29 7.27
C LEU A 109 9.10 0.49 7.23
N ALA A 110 9.12 1.66 7.85
CA ALA A 110 10.33 2.43 8.06
C ALA A 110 10.89 2.18 9.47
N ARG A 111 12.21 2.02 9.59
CA ARG A 111 12.97 2.04 10.84
C ARG A 111 13.88 3.26 10.83
N ARG A 112 13.64 4.23 11.71
CA ARG A 112 14.40 5.51 11.74
C ARG A 112 14.56 6.15 10.36
N GLY A 113 13.46 6.17 9.60
CA GLY A 113 13.39 6.78 8.26
C GLY A 113 13.92 5.91 7.12
N GLN A 114 14.47 4.73 7.38
CA GLN A 114 14.87 3.78 6.33
C GLN A 114 13.81 2.70 6.14
N VAL A 115 13.32 2.51 4.91
CA VAL A 115 12.37 1.44 4.60
C VAL A 115 13.08 0.09 4.72
N VAL A 116 12.57 -0.78 5.60
CA VAL A 116 13.16 -2.09 5.92
C VAL A 116 12.31 -3.26 5.45
N ALA A 117 11.00 -3.07 5.26
CA ALA A 117 10.09 -4.09 4.74
C ALA A 117 8.89 -3.42 4.06
N GLY A 118 8.15 -4.17 3.25
CA GLY A 118 6.89 -3.69 2.68
C GLY A 118 6.18 -4.72 1.81
N CYS A 119 4.96 -4.38 1.44
CA CYS A 119 4.21 -5.09 0.42
C CYS A 119 3.39 -4.14 -0.47
N VAL A 120 3.14 -4.60 -1.70
CA VAL A 120 2.16 -4.02 -2.62
C VAL A 120 1.20 -5.12 -3.01
N PHE A 121 -0.09 -4.93 -2.78
CA PHE A 121 -1.10 -5.93 -3.06
C PHE A 121 -2.10 -5.44 -4.10
N ASP A 122 -2.12 -6.08 -5.26
CA ASP A 122 -3.16 -5.93 -6.28
C ASP A 122 -4.28 -6.95 -6.00
N PRO A 123 -5.44 -6.53 -5.48
CA PRO A 123 -6.55 -7.43 -5.18
C PRO A 123 -7.33 -7.88 -6.40
N VAL A 124 -7.18 -7.22 -7.56
CA VAL A 124 -7.83 -7.62 -8.81
C VAL A 124 -7.09 -8.80 -9.43
N ALA A 125 -5.77 -8.75 -9.42
CA ALA A 125 -4.91 -9.81 -9.93
C ALA A 125 -4.53 -10.88 -8.89
N ASP A 126 -4.88 -10.66 -7.61
CA ASP A 126 -4.43 -11.45 -6.46
C ASP A 126 -2.90 -11.63 -6.43
N ARG A 127 -2.19 -10.51 -6.57
CA ARG A 127 -0.72 -10.47 -6.54
C ARG A 127 -0.25 -9.65 -5.36
N CYS A 128 0.40 -10.33 -4.41
CA CYS A 128 1.09 -9.67 -3.30
C CYS A 128 2.59 -9.70 -3.56
N PHE A 129 3.13 -8.52 -3.82
CA PHE A 129 4.57 -8.27 -3.90
C PHE A 129 5.07 -7.94 -2.51
N THR A 130 6.08 -8.65 -2.02
CA THR A 130 6.67 -8.43 -0.69
C THR A 130 8.18 -8.29 -0.80
N ALA A 131 8.77 -7.49 0.07
CA ALA A 131 10.22 -7.35 0.17
C ALA A 131 10.66 -7.01 1.59
N GLU A 132 11.88 -7.42 1.92
CA GLU A 132 12.58 -7.05 3.15
C GLU A 132 14.05 -6.75 2.84
N SER A 133 14.62 -5.79 3.56
CA SER A 133 16.02 -5.42 3.42
C SER A 133 16.94 -6.63 3.65
N GLY A 134 17.77 -6.94 2.66
CA GLY A 134 18.64 -8.12 2.65
C GLY A 134 17.93 -9.46 2.39
N GLY A 135 16.59 -9.48 2.34
CA GLY A 135 15.78 -10.69 2.16
C GLY A 135 15.32 -10.95 0.72
N GLY A 136 15.50 -9.99 -0.18
CA GLY A 136 15.01 -10.06 -1.56
C GLY A 136 13.54 -9.66 -1.71
N ALA A 137 12.99 -9.89 -2.91
CA ALA A 137 11.62 -9.56 -3.27
C ALA A 137 10.88 -10.78 -3.82
N PHE A 138 9.59 -10.88 -3.54
CA PHE A 138 8.74 -12.02 -3.89
C PHE A 138 7.39 -11.55 -4.40
N CYS A 139 6.76 -12.35 -5.26
CA CYS A 139 5.34 -12.21 -5.64
C CYS A 139 4.64 -13.53 -5.31
N ASN A 140 3.68 -13.50 -4.38
CA ASN A 140 2.99 -14.69 -3.87
C ASN A 140 3.97 -15.81 -3.45
N GLY A 141 5.07 -15.42 -2.79
CA GLY A 141 6.13 -16.33 -2.34
C GLY A 141 7.14 -16.78 -3.41
N ALA A 142 6.89 -16.49 -4.70
CA ALA A 142 7.87 -16.77 -5.76
C ALA A 142 8.91 -15.63 -5.85
N PRO A 143 10.22 -15.92 -5.92
CA PRO A 143 11.26 -14.89 -5.96
C PRO A 143 11.19 -14.05 -7.25
N LEU A 144 11.48 -12.76 -7.12
CA LEU A 144 11.50 -11.80 -8.22
C LEU A 144 12.94 -11.42 -8.58
N ALA A 145 13.12 -11.09 -9.86
CA ALA A 145 14.33 -10.49 -10.39
C ALA A 145 13.96 -9.38 -11.39
N THR A 146 14.84 -8.40 -11.53
CA THR A 146 14.69 -7.38 -12.58
C THR A 146 15.01 -7.99 -13.95
N SER A 147 14.61 -7.31 -15.02
CA SER A 147 14.75 -7.82 -16.40
C SER A 147 16.21 -8.01 -16.86
N GLY A 148 17.19 -7.43 -16.15
CA GLY A 148 18.60 -7.44 -16.56
C GLY A 148 18.90 -6.63 -17.82
N ALA A 149 17.91 -5.91 -18.38
CA ALA A 149 18.09 -5.09 -19.57
C ALA A 149 19.07 -3.94 -19.27
N VAL A 150 20.14 -3.85 -20.06
CA VAL A 150 21.19 -2.83 -19.92
C VAL A 150 21.12 -1.73 -20.99
N ALA A 151 20.38 -1.95 -22.07
CA ALA A 151 20.22 -1.00 -23.17
C ALA A 151 18.75 -0.64 -23.36
N LEU A 152 18.47 0.64 -23.60
CA LEU A 152 17.10 1.16 -23.72
C LEU A 152 16.29 0.49 -24.84
N ARG A 153 16.94 0.14 -25.95
CA ARG A 153 16.31 -0.58 -27.08
C ARG A 153 15.75 -1.95 -26.70
N ASP A 154 16.25 -2.54 -25.62
CA ASP A 154 15.87 -3.86 -25.11
C ASP A 154 14.91 -3.75 -23.91
N ALA A 155 14.52 -2.53 -23.53
CA ALA A 155 13.67 -2.25 -22.38
C ALA A 155 12.23 -1.90 -22.79
N LEU A 156 11.27 -2.34 -21.98
CA LEU A 156 9.91 -1.80 -21.95
C LEU A 156 9.78 -0.87 -20.74
N VAL A 157 9.28 0.35 -20.95
CA VAL A 157 9.21 1.39 -19.91
C VAL A 157 7.75 1.68 -19.57
N ALA A 158 7.42 1.67 -18.29
CA ALA A 158 6.16 2.17 -17.77
C ALA A 158 6.35 3.61 -17.27
N ILE A 159 5.46 4.52 -17.68
CA ILE A 159 5.44 5.91 -17.23
C ILE A 159 4.00 6.30 -16.89
N SER A 160 3.85 7.19 -15.89
CA SER A 160 2.61 7.89 -15.62
C SER A 160 2.80 9.37 -15.98
N LEU A 161 1.84 9.96 -16.68
CA LEU A 161 1.85 11.38 -17.02
C LEU A 161 0.96 12.13 -16.03
N PRO A 162 1.36 13.32 -15.57
CA PRO A 162 0.53 14.11 -14.68
C PRO A 162 -0.79 14.46 -15.36
N ALA A 163 -1.88 14.43 -14.58
CA ALA A 163 -3.15 15.02 -15.00
C ALA A 163 -2.93 16.53 -15.11
N SER A 164 -3.01 17.05 -16.33
CA SER A 164 -2.92 18.49 -16.65
C SER A 164 -4.06 19.29 -16.04
#